data_AF-A0A9D5ZJB9-F1
#
_entry.id   AF-A0A9D5ZJB9-F1
#
_cell.length_a   1.000
_cell.length_b   1.000
_cell.length_c   1.000
_cell.angle_alpha   90.00
_cell.angle_beta   90.00
_cell.angle_gamma   90.00
#
_symmetry.space_group_name_H-M   'P 1'
#
loop_
_entity.id
_entity.type
_entity.pdbx_description
1 polymer ?
#
loop_
_entity_poly.entity_id
_entity_poly.type
_entity_poly.pdbx_seq_one_letter_code
_entity_poly.pdbx_strand_id
1 'polypeptide(L)'
;LVLARPTALAREVAQQAKEKKEEFEVKKEILRPLQTKFFELEGDVRSRERSLEEKRQPVYRALEKYRRVQQLSLEYPEVTTESERRDYMELRSKTDEETRPQQEELFALREKLNQAYEKLAVAQKELDLVAREIENLNDKAIEAKSIMGVSRD
;
A
#
# COMPACT_ATOMS: atom_id res chain seq x y z
N LEU A 1 45.76 31.41 22.50
CA LEU A 1 44.90 30.29 22.95
C LEU A 1 43.52 30.27 22.25
N VAL A 2 43.42 30.56 20.94
CA VAL A 2 42.10 30.73 20.27
C VAL A 2 42.02 29.99 18.92
N LEU A 3 42.39 28.71 18.86
CA LEU A 3 42.25 27.89 17.63
C LEU A 3 41.57 26.52 17.85
N ALA A 4 41.19 26.16 19.08
CA ALA A 4 40.71 24.80 19.40
C ALA A 4 39.18 24.58 19.28
N ARG A 5 38.37 25.63 19.10
CA ARG A 5 36.89 25.53 19.12
C ARG A 5 36.24 25.05 17.81
N PRO A 6 36.70 25.47 16.62
CA PRO A 6 36.06 25.06 15.36
C PRO A 6 36.24 23.56 15.03
N THR A 7 37.38 22.99 15.41
CA THR A 7 37.71 21.57 15.16
C THR A 7 36.95 20.61 16.09
N ALA A 8 36.65 21.03 17.32
CA ALA A 8 35.81 20.25 18.23
C ALA A 8 34.36 20.19 17.74
N LEU A 9 33.79 21.34 17.34
CA LEU A 9 32.43 21.41 16.79
C LEU A 9 32.30 20.61 15.48
N ALA A 10 33.27 20.72 14.57
CA ALA A 10 33.26 19.95 13.33
C ALA A 10 33.35 18.43 13.56
N ARG A 11 34.08 17.99 14.59
CA ARG A 11 34.15 16.57 14.99
C ARG A 11 32.83 16.10 15.60
N GLU A 12 32.19 16.94 16.41
CA GLU A 12 30.89 16.65 17.01
C GLU A 12 29.79 16.52 15.96
N VAL A 13 29.70 17.45 15.00
CA VAL A 13 28.72 17.38 13.90
C VAL A 13 28.99 16.15 13.01
N ALA A 14 30.25 15.81 12.75
CA ALA A 14 30.60 14.61 11.99
C ALA A 14 30.23 13.31 12.73
N GLN A 15 30.38 13.28 14.05
CA GLN A 15 29.98 12.16 14.88
C GLN A 15 28.45 12.00 14.91
N GLN A 16 27.70 13.09 15.08
CA GLN A 16 26.23 13.08 15.00
C GLN A 16 25.73 12.60 13.63
N ALA A 17 26.38 13.05 12.54
CA ALA A 17 26.03 12.59 11.18
C ALA A 17 26.29 11.09 11.00
N LYS A 18 27.34 10.55 11.62
CA LYS A 18 27.64 9.12 11.61
C LYS A 18 26.58 8.33 12.37
N GLU A 19 26.22 8.76 13.57
CA GLU A 19 25.16 8.14 14.39
C GLU A 19 23.81 8.14 13.66
N LYS A 20 23.47 9.25 13.00
CA LYS A 20 22.24 9.34 12.20
C LYS A 20 22.26 8.43 10.96
N LYS A 21 23.41 8.25 10.32
CA LYS A 21 23.57 7.27 9.23
C LYS A 21 23.38 5.83 9.71
N GLU A 22 23.89 5.50 10.89
CA GLU A 22 23.66 4.19 11.51
C GLU A 22 22.16 3.99 11.83
N GLU A 23 21.50 5.00 12.40
CA GLU A 23 20.03 5.00 12.62
C GLU A 23 19.24 4.80 11.31
N PHE A 24 19.65 5.48 10.23
CA PHE A 24 19.03 5.36 8.91
C PHE A 24 19.10 3.94 8.36
N GLU A 25 20.28 3.29 8.43
CA GLU A 25 20.41 1.91 7.93
C GLU A 25 19.57 0.93 8.76
N VAL A 26 19.50 1.09 10.09
CA VAL A 26 18.61 0.28 10.94
C VAL A 26 17.14 0.47 10.55
N LYS A 27 16.68 1.71 10.37
CA LYS A 27 15.29 1.99 9.94
C LYS A 27 14.98 1.41 8.56
N LYS A 28 15.95 1.46 7.65
CA LYS A 28 15.84 0.86 6.31
C LYS A 28 15.74 -0.67 6.37
N GLU A 29 16.50 -1.31 7.27
CA GLU A 29 16.39 -2.76 7.51
C GLU A 29 15.03 -3.16 8.08
N ILE A 30 14.42 -2.32 8.92
CA ILE A 30 13.05 -2.52 9.44
C ILE A 30 11.98 -2.30 8.36
N LEU A 31 12.21 -1.34 7.44
CA LEU A 31 11.26 -1.02 6.38
C LEU A 31 11.08 -2.19 5.38
N ARG A 32 12.17 -2.87 5.03
CA ARG A 32 12.15 -3.99 4.06
C ARG A 32 11.13 -5.10 4.38
N PRO A 33 11.13 -5.72 5.58
CA PRO A 33 10.16 -6.75 5.90
C PRO A 33 8.72 -6.21 5.97
N LEU A 34 8.52 -4.94 6.33
CA LEU A 34 7.20 -4.30 6.26
C LEU A 34 6.70 -4.18 4.82
N GLN A 35 7.58 -3.78 3.88
CA GLN A 35 7.27 -3.73 2.45
C GLN A 35 6.95 -5.12 1.91
N THR A 36 7.79 -6.12 2.19
CA THR A 36 7.55 -7.51 1.75
C THR A 36 6.18 -8.00 2.22
N LYS A 37 5.88 -7.85 3.52
CA LYS A 37 4.60 -8.26 4.10
C LYS A 37 3.42 -7.51 3.52
N PHE A 38 3.57 -6.22 3.22
CA PHE A 38 2.55 -5.42 2.56
C PHE A 38 2.23 -5.97 1.16
N PHE A 39 3.25 -6.24 0.34
CA PHE A 39 3.05 -6.78 -1.00
C PHE A 39 2.49 -8.21 -1.02
N GLU A 40 2.89 -9.05 -0.05
CA GLU A 40 2.28 -10.37 0.14
C GLU A 40 0.78 -10.25 0.43
N LEU A 41 0.39 -9.39 1.40
CA LEU A 41 -1.01 -9.15 1.72
C LEU A 41 -1.80 -8.55 0.55
N GLU A 42 -1.18 -7.64 -0.20
CA GLU A 42 -1.79 -7.06 -1.40
C GLU A 42 -2.04 -8.13 -2.47
N GLY A 43 -1.06 -9.01 -2.69
CA GLY A 43 -1.19 -10.16 -3.58
C GLY A 43 -2.33 -11.09 -3.16
N ASP A 44 -2.43 -11.40 -1.87
CA ASP A 44 -3.50 -12.23 -1.31
C ASP A 44 -4.88 -11.60 -1.54
N VAL A 45 -5.04 -10.31 -1.21
CA VAL A 45 -6.29 -9.55 -1.43
C VAL A 45 -6.69 -9.60 -2.90
N ARG A 46 -5.76 -9.29 -3.82
CA ARG A 46 -6.03 -9.32 -5.27
C ARG A 46 -6.43 -10.71 -5.77
N SER A 47 -5.77 -11.77 -5.27
CA SER A 47 -6.10 -13.15 -5.66
C SER A 47 -7.51 -13.55 -5.20
N ARG A 48 -7.90 -13.14 -3.99
CA ARG A 48 -9.21 -13.43 -3.39
C ARG A 48 -10.32 -12.63 -4.07
N GLU A 49 -10.06 -11.38 -4.42
CA GLU A 49 -10.96 -10.57 -5.25
C GLU A 49 -11.22 -11.21 -6.60
N ARG A 50 -10.17 -11.66 -7.29
CA ARG A 50 -10.31 -12.35 -8.57
C ARG A 50 -11.12 -13.64 -8.44
N SER A 51 -10.85 -14.46 -7.42
CA SER A 51 -11.60 -15.70 -7.20
C SER A 51 -13.08 -15.44 -6.90
N LEU A 52 -13.40 -14.40 -6.11
CA LEU A 52 -14.78 -13.97 -5.87
C LEU A 52 -15.47 -13.50 -7.15
N GLU A 53 -14.76 -12.73 -7.98
CA GLU A 53 -15.26 -12.26 -9.27
C GLU A 53 -15.56 -13.42 -10.22
N GLU A 54 -14.66 -14.39 -10.32
CA GLU A 54 -14.85 -15.61 -11.12
C GLU A 54 -16.09 -16.39 -10.69
N LYS A 55 -16.35 -16.50 -9.38
CA LYS A 55 -17.57 -17.14 -8.85
C LYS A 55 -18.84 -16.37 -9.17
N ARG A 56 -18.77 -15.04 -9.35
CA ARG A 56 -19.92 -14.18 -9.70
C ARG A 56 -20.20 -14.13 -11.20
N GLN A 57 -19.26 -14.52 -12.05
CA GLN A 57 -19.43 -14.54 -13.50
C GLN A 57 -20.72 -15.24 -14.00
N PRO A 58 -21.13 -16.41 -13.47
CA PRO A 58 -22.38 -17.04 -13.86
C PRO A 58 -23.61 -16.16 -13.60
N VAL A 59 -23.63 -15.42 -12.49
CA VAL A 59 -24.72 -14.49 -12.15
C VAL A 59 -24.78 -13.34 -13.16
N TYR A 60 -23.63 -12.78 -13.54
CA TYR A 60 -23.58 -11.72 -14.55
C TYR A 60 -24.09 -12.20 -15.92
N ARG A 61 -23.73 -13.42 -16.33
CA ARG A 61 -24.24 -14.01 -17.58
C ARG A 61 -25.75 -14.26 -17.53
N ALA A 62 -26.26 -14.75 -16.41
CA ALA A 62 -27.70 -14.97 -16.22
C ALA A 62 -28.47 -13.65 -16.21
N LEU A 63 -27.94 -12.61 -15.56
CA LEU A 63 -28.51 -11.26 -15.56
C LEU A 63 -28.53 -10.67 -16.98
N GLU A 64 -27.46 -10.83 -17.74
CA GLU A 64 -27.39 -10.35 -19.12
C GLU A 64 -28.42 -11.07 -20.00
N LYS A 65 -28.54 -12.40 -19.88
CA LYS A 65 -29.57 -13.18 -20.58
C LYS A 65 -30.97 -12.67 -20.24
N TYR A 66 -31.27 -12.49 -18.94
CA TYR A 66 -32.54 -11.96 -18.48
C TYR A 66 -32.83 -10.57 -19.07
N ARG A 67 -31.85 -9.66 -19.07
CA ARG A 67 -32.01 -8.32 -19.66
C ARG A 67 -32.29 -8.37 -21.16
N ARG A 68 -31.63 -9.27 -21.91
CA ARG A 68 -31.88 -9.43 -23.35
C ARG A 68 -33.30 -9.92 -23.63
N VAL A 69 -33.77 -10.93 -22.89
CA VAL A 69 -35.15 -11.43 -23.04
C VAL A 69 -36.16 -10.37 -22.60
N GLN A 70 -35.84 -9.60 -21.56
CA GLN A 70 -36.66 -8.46 -21.14
C GLN A 70 -36.80 -7.41 -22.24
N GLN A 71 -35.71 -7.06 -22.93
CA GLN A 71 -35.76 -6.15 -24.08
C GLN A 71 -36.62 -6.72 -25.21
N LEU A 72 -36.47 -8.01 -25.53
CA LEU A 72 -37.29 -8.68 -26.55
C LEU A 72 -38.78 -8.69 -26.16
N SER A 73 -39.12 -8.87 -24.89
CA SER A 73 -40.51 -8.85 -24.43
C SER A 73 -41.21 -7.50 -24.60
N LEU A 74 -40.44 -6.40 -24.70
CA LEU A 74 -40.98 -5.07 -25.02
C LEU A 74 -41.37 -4.95 -26.50
N GLU A 75 -40.71 -5.69 -27.38
CA GLU A 75 -40.98 -5.70 -28.83
C GLU A 75 -41.99 -6.80 -29.20
N TYR A 76 -41.98 -7.93 -28.48
CA TYR A 76 -42.75 -9.14 -28.75
C TYR A 76 -43.50 -9.57 -27.47
N PRO A 77 -44.78 -9.14 -27.28
CA PRO A 77 -45.54 -9.39 -26.05
C PRO A 77 -45.76 -10.87 -25.70
N GLU A 78 -45.64 -11.78 -26.67
CA GLU A 78 -45.70 -13.23 -26.51
C GLU A 78 -44.44 -13.81 -25.84
N VAL A 79 -43.33 -13.07 -25.83
CA VAL A 79 -42.09 -13.48 -25.18
C VAL A 79 -42.20 -13.22 -23.68
N THR A 80 -42.21 -14.30 -22.90
CA THR A 80 -42.19 -14.20 -21.43
C THR A 80 -40.76 -14.14 -20.90
N THR A 81 -40.54 -13.40 -19.82
CA THR A 81 -39.22 -13.26 -19.17
C THR A 81 -39.04 -14.16 -17.94
N GLU A 82 -40.04 -14.98 -17.62
CA GLU A 82 -40.21 -15.51 -16.26
C GLU A 82 -39.27 -16.67 -15.96
N SER A 83 -38.89 -17.45 -16.98
CA SER A 83 -37.87 -18.48 -16.84
C SER A 83 -36.50 -17.86 -16.54
N GLU A 84 -36.07 -16.91 -17.36
CA GLU A 84 -34.79 -16.23 -17.18
C GLU A 84 -34.71 -15.46 -15.86
N ARG A 85 -35.83 -14.85 -15.44
CA ARG A 85 -35.93 -14.19 -14.13
C ARG A 85 -35.69 -15.18 -13.00
N ARG A 86 -36.32 -16.36 -13.07
CA ARG A 86 -36.15 -17.42 -12.07
C ARG A 86 -34.71 -17.93 -12.04
N ASP A 87 -34.14 -18.25 -13.19
CA ASP A 87 -32.76 -18.72 -13.33
C ASP A 87 -31.76 -17.74 -12.73
N TYR A 88 -31.90 -16.44 -13.04
CA TYR A 88 -31.06 -15.38 -12.47
C TYR A 88 -31.19 -15.29 -10.95
N MET A 89 -32.41 -15.30 -10.42
CA MET A 89 -32.65 -15.16 -8.98
C MET A 89 -32.13 -16.36 -8.19
N GLU A 90 -32.28 -17.58 -8.73
CA GLU A 90 -31.76 -18.80 -8.12
C GLU A 90 -30.22 -18.80 -8.10
N LEU A 91 -29.58 -18.52 -9.25
CA LEU A 91 -28.13 -18.42 -9.34
C LEU A 91 -27.57 -17.34 -8.42
N ARG A 92 -28.24 -16.19 -8.34
CA ARG A 92 -27.86 -15.10 -7.44
C ARG A 92 -27.91 -15.56 -5.98
N SER A 93 -29.03 -16.14 -5.54
CA SER A 93 -29.18 -16.60 -4.14
C SER A 93 -28.09 -17.60 -3.77
N LYS A 94 -27.88 -18.60 -4.63
CA LYS A 94 -26.86 -19.63 -4.42
C LYS A 94 -25.44 -19.03 -4.38
N THR A 95 -25.11 -18.15 -5.32
CA THR A 95 -23.78 -17.52 -5.37
C THR A 95 -23.55 -16.59 -4.18
N ASP A 96 -24.58 -15.86 -3.74
CA ASP A 96 -24.50 -14.98 -2.57
C ASP A 96 -24.24 -15.81 -1.30
N GLU A 97 -24.93 -16.95 -1.13
CA GLU A 97 -24.69 -17.89 -0.03
C GLU A 97 -23.28 -18.50 -0.07
N GLU A 98 -22.82 -18.96 -1.25
CA GLU A 98 -21.50 -19.58 -1.42
C GLU A 98 -20.33 -18.60 -1.29
N THR A 99 -20.53 -17.32 -1.64
CA THR A 99 -19.48 -16.30 -1.62
C THR A 99 -19.45 -15.47 -0.34
N ARG A 100 -20.52 -15.47 0.48
CA ARG A 100 -20.58 -14.69 1.72
C ARG A 100 -19.37 -14.90 2.65
N PRO A 101 -18.94 -16.14 2.97
CA PRO A 101 -17.78 -16.33 3.84
C PRO A 101 -16.49 -15.74 3.25
N GLN A 102 -16.30 -15.87 1.93
CA GLN A 102 -15.13 -15.30 1.24
C GLN A 102 -15.17 -13.77 1.20
N GLN A 103 -16.36 -13.16 1.16
CA GLN A 103 -16.49 -11.70 1.25
C GLN A 103 -16.10 -11.19 2.64
N GLU A 104 -16.51 -11.90 3.71
CA GLU A 104 -16.13 -11.58 5.09
C GLU A 104 -14.62 -11.75 5.31
N GLU A 105 -14.03 -12.84 4.80
CA GLU A 105 -12.58 -13.04 4.80
C GLU A 105 -11.84 -11.94 4.04
N LEU A 106 -12.33 -11.55 2.86
CA LEU A 106 -11.74 -10.48 2.06
C LEU A 106 -11.79 -9.13 2.79
N PHE A 107 -12.90 -8.85 3.47
CA PHE A 107 -13.03 -7.64 4.28
C PHE A 107 -11.96 -7.60 5.38
N ALA A 108 -11.79 -8.69 6.13
CA ALA A 108 -10.75 -8.79 7.16
C ALA A 108 -9.33 -8.68 6.58
N LEU A 109 -9.08 -9.23 5.38
CA LEU A 109 -7.79 -9.07 4.69
C LEU A 109 -7.54 -7.61 4.27
N ARG A 110 -8.55 -6.90 3.79
CA ARG A 110 -8.45 -5.48 3.43
C ARG A 110 -8.17 -4.61 4.65
N GLU A 111 -8.76 -4.91 5.80
CA GLU A 111 -8.42 -4.21 7.05
C GLU A 111 -6.96 -4.43 7.44
N LYS A 112 -6.47 -5.68 7.36
CA LYS A 112 -5.06 -5.99 7.62
C LYS A 112 -4.12 -5.29 6.64
N LEU A 113 -4.49 -5.22 5.37
CA LEU A 113 -3.74 -4.50 4.34
C LEU A 113 -3.69 -3.00 4.65
N ASN A 114 -4.81 -2.40 5.07
CA ASN A 114 -4.84 -1.00 5.47
C ASN A 114 -3.93 -0.72 6.69
N GLN A 115 -3.98 -1.58 7.71
CA GLN A 115 -3.07 -1.47 8.86
C GLN A 115 -1.60 -1.62 8.46
N ALA A 116 -1.28 -2.52 7.52
CA ALA A 116 0.07 -2.68 7.00
C ALA A 116 0.53 -1.45 6.21
N TYR A 117 -0.37 -0.85 5.41
CA TYR A 117 -0.13 0.40 4.69
C TYR A 117 0.19 1.55 5.65
N GLU A 118 -0.60 1.73 6.70
CA GLU A 118 -0.39 2.78 7.71
C GLU A 118 0.98 2.61 8.41
N LYS A 119 1.32 1.38 8.80
CA LYS A 119 2.64 1.07 9.40
C LYS A 119 3.79 1.37 8.45
N LEU A 120 3.64 1.00 7.18
CA LEU A 120 4.65 1.28 6.16
C LEU A 120 4.81 2.79 5.95
N ALA A 121 3.71 3.52 5.83
CA ALA A 121 3.71 4.98 5.66
C ALA A 121 4.40 5.70 6.82
N VAL A 122 4.14 5.28 8.06
CA VAL A 122 4.83 5.83 9.24
C VAL A 122 6.32 5.54 9.20
N ALA A 123 6.71 4.28 8.96
CA ALA A 123 8.13 3.90 8.88
C ALA A 123 8.87 4.64 7.76
N GLN A 124 8.22 4.83 6.60
CA GLN A 124 8.78 5.58 5.48
C GLN A 124 8.99 7.05 5.84
N LYS A 125 8.00 7.67 6.50
CA LYS A 125 8.09 9.05 6.98
C LYS A 125 9.21 9.24 8.00
N GLU A 126 9.37 8.29 8.91
CA GLU A 126 10.49 8.31 9.86
C GLU A 126 11.85 8.20 9.18
N LEU A 127 11.97 7.34 8.17
CA LEU A 127 13.20 7.20 7.38
C LEU A 127 13.54 8.51 6.63
N ASP A 128 12.53 9.14 6.03
CA ASP A 128 12.67 10.43 5.33
C ASP A 128 13.10 11.56 6.30
N LEU A 129 12.59 11.55 7.54
CA LEU A 129 13.01 12.51 8.56
C LEU A 129 14.49 12.34 8.93
N VAL A 130 14.93 11.10 9.17
CA VAL A 130 16.35 10.83 9.47
C VAL A 130 17.24 11.17 8.28
N ALA A 131 16.80 10.92 7.04
CA ALA A 131 17.53 11.32 5.84
C ALA A 131 17.76 12.84 5.79
N ARG A 132 16.71 13.63 6.04
CA ARG A 132 16.80 15.11 6.10
C ARG A 132 17.69 15.59 7.24
N GLU A 133 17.66 14.93 8.40
CA GLU A 133 18.57 15.25 9.51
C GLU A 133 20.04 15.01 9.11
N ILE A 134 20.34 13.92 8.41
CA ILE A 134 21.68 13.64 7.88
C ILE A 134 22.11 14.73 6.88
N GLU A 135 21.23 15.12 5.96
CA GLU A 135 21.49 16.20 5.00
C GLU A 135 21.83 17.52 5.73
N ASN A 136 20.99 17.92 6.68
CA ASN A 136 21.21 19.13 7.48
C ASN A 136 22.53 19.09 8.27
N LEU A 137 22.90 17.93 8.82
CA LEU A 137 24.17 17.76 9.54
C LEU A 137 25.37 17.82 8.59
N ASN A 138 25.25 17.26 7.39
CA ASN A 138 26.29 17.36 6.36
C ASN A 138 26.48 18.81 5.91
N ASP A 139 25.39 19.56 5.70
CA ASP A 139 25.44 20.98 5.33
C ASP A 139 26.13 21.81 6.42
N LYS A 140 25.75 21.62 7.69
CA LYS A 140 26.42 22.25 8.84
C LYS A 140 27.90 21.88 8.92
N ALA A 141 28.26 20.64 8.61
CA ALA A 141 29.67 20.21 8.59
C ALA A 141 30.47 20.90 7.46
N ILE A 142 29.85 21.12 6.30
CA ILE A 142 30.45 21.85 5.17
C ILE A 142 30.61 23.34 5.51
N GLU A 143 29.59 23.95 6.10
CA GLU A 143 29.64 25.35 6.54
C GLU A 143 30.73 25.56 7.61
N ALA A 144 30.78 24.69 8.63
CA ALA A 144 31.81 24.73 9.66
C ALA A 144 33.23 24.56 9.08
N LYS A 145 33.40 23.70 8.06
CA LYS A 145 34.68 23.55 7.34
C LYS A 145 35.05 24.80 6.52
N SER A 146 34.07 25.46 5.92
CA SER A 146 34.28 26.68 5.12
C SER A 146 34.68 27.87 6.01
N ILE A 147 34.08 28.00 7.20
CA ILE A 147 34.42 29.02 8.20
C ILE A 147 35.84 28.80 8.77
N MET A 148 36.32 27.56 8.82
CA MET A 148 37.69 27.24 9.27
C MET A 148 38.80 27.64 8.29
N GLY A 149 38.48 28.19 7.11
CA GLY A 149 39.49 28.70 6.19
C GLY A 149 40.42 27.62 5.63
N VAL A 150 39.90 26.41 5.36
CA VAL A 150 40.58 25.51 4.42
C VAL A 150 40.23 26.01 3.02
N SER A 151 40.90 27.09 2.60
CA SER A 151 41.07 27.39 1.18
C SER A 151 41.68 26.14 0.56
N ARG A 152 41.00 25.56 -0.43
CA ARG A 152 41.64 24.59 -1.32
C ARG A 152 42.63 25.37 -2.17
N ASP A 153 43.87 25.41 -1.72
CA ASP A 153 45.03 25.48 -2.61
C ASP A 153 45.55 24.07 -2.83
#